data_AF-A0A5B6WPT7-F1
#
_entry.id   AF-A0A5B6WPT7-F1
#
_cell.length_a   1.000
_cell.length_b   1.000
_cell.length_c   1.000
_cell.angle_alpha   90.00
_cell.angle_beta   90.00
_cell.angle_gamma   90.00
#
_symmetry.space_group_name_H-M   'P 1'
#
loop_
_entity.id
_entity.type
_entity.pdbx_description
1 polymer ?
#
loop_
_entity_poly.entity_id
_entity_poly.type
_entity_poly.pdbx_seq_one_letter_code
_entity_poly.pdbx_strand_id
1 'polypeptide(L)'
;MGNRIGAVLVSPNRDHYPFISKLDFDCTNNMVEYEACIMGICVAIKHKIKVLETRDPKLIEYRRLVLEIFEEFNDITFCYLLRDENQIADALATLASIIKVNK
;
A
#
# COMPACT_ATOMS: atom_id res chain seq x y z
N MET A 1 -18.20 -2.24 6.46
CA MET A 1 -16.85 -2.49 7.02
C MET A 1 -16.09 -1.16 7.07
N GLY A 2 -15.01 -1.08 7.83
CA GLY A 2 -14.25 0.17 8.01
C GLY A 2 -13.42 0.48 6.76
N ASN A 3 -13.85 1.46 5.97
CA ASN A 3 -13.13 1.92 4.78
C ASN A 3 -12.18 3.08 5.14
N ARG A 4 -11.54 3.01 6.31
CA ARG A 4 -10.65 4.07 6.82
C ARG A 4 -9.41 3.45 7.43
N ILE A 5 -8.26 3.96 7.04
CA ILE A 5 -6.95 3.66 7.62
C ILE A 5 -6.60 4.79 8.58
N GLY A 6 -6.16 4.43 9.78
CA GLY A 6 -5.49 5.33 10.70
C GLY A 6 -4.20 4.68 11.18
N ALA A 7 -3.07 5.33 10.97
CA ALA A 7 -1.77 4.82 11.39
C ALA A 7 -0.84 5.96 11.78
N VAL A 8 0.19 5.63 12.56
CA VAL A 8 1.21 6.57 13.02
C VAL A 8 2.57 5.97 12.76
N LEU A 9 3.40 6.67 11.99
CA LEU A 9 4.82 6.35 11.93
C LEU A 9 5.55 7.05 13.06
N VAL A 10 6.48 6.35 13.69
CA VAL A 10 7.29 6.88 14.79
C VAL A 10 8.75 6.83 14.38
N SER A 11 9.44 7.98 14.40
CA SER A 11 10.88 8.02 14.12
C SER A 11 11.69 7.52 15.31
N PRO A 12 12.98 7.15 15.14
CA PRO A 12 13.89 6.90 16.24
C PRO A 12 14.03 8.09 17.21
N ASN A 13 13.82 9.32 16.72
CA ASN A 13 13.83 10.55 17.50
C ASN A 13 12.50 10.81 18.24
N ARG A 14 11.54 9.86 18.14
CA ARG A 14 10.18 9.93 18.70
C ARG A 14 9.27 10.98 18.07
N ASP A 15 9.59 11.41 16.85
CA ASP A 15 8.65 12.21 16.07
C ASP A 15 7.49 11.33 15.61
N HIS A 16 6.29 11.87 15.63
CA HIS A 16 5.08 11.17 15.23
C HIS A 16 4.56 11.74 13.91
N TYR A 17 4.34 10.88 12.94
CA TYR A 17 3.74 11.21 11.65
C TYR A 17 2.43 10.45 11.51
N PRO A 18 1.33 10.97 12.10
CA PRO A 18 0.01 10.38 11.93
C PRO A 18 -0.46 10.57 10.49
N PHE A 19 -1.10 9.55 9.93
CA PHE A 19 -1.80 9.66 8.67
C PHE A 19 -3.14 8.94 8.74
N ILE A 20 -4.09 9.49 7.99
CA ILE A 20 -5.43 8.94 7.82
C ILE A 20 -5.71 8.88 6.34
N SER A 21 -6.31 7.78 5.89
CA SER A 21 -6.88 7.70 4.55
C SER A 21 -8.25 7.06 4.60
N LYS A 22 -9.11 7.49 3.69
CA LYS A 22 -10.39 6.84 3.42
C LYS A 22 -10.19 6.01 2.15
N LEU A 23 -10.47 4.73 2.26
CA LEU A 23 -10.57 3.85 1.10
C LEU A 23 -11.97 4.04 0.52
N ASP A 24 -12.08 4.17 -0.79
CA ASP A 24 -13.38 4.33 -1.48
C ASP A 24 -13.91 3.00 -2.00
N PHE A 25 -13.34 1.90 -1.50
CA PHE A 25 -13.76 0.54 -1.79
C PHE A 25 -13.89 -0.26 -0.49
N ASP A 26 -14.71 -1.31 -0.56
CA ASP A 26 -14.86 -2.22 0.57
C ASP A 26 -13.60 -3.07 0.71
N CYS A 27 -13.05 -3.07 1.93
CA CYS A 27 -11.79 -3.73 2.23
C CYS A 27 -11.99 -4.88 3.21
N THR A 28 -11.27 -5.98 2.96
CA THR A 28 -11.06 -6.99 4.00
C THR A 28 -10.01 -6.47 4.99
N ASN A 29 -10.03 -6.97 6.23
CA ASN A 29 -9.06 -6.54 7.25
C ASN A 29 -7.61 -6.68 6.77
N ASN A 30 -7.28 -7.77 6.07
CA ASN A 30 -5.95 -7.98 5.50
C ASN A 30 -5.60 -6.92 4.44
N MET A 31 -6.56 -6.52 3.59
CA MET A 31 -6.34 -5.50 2.56
C MET A 31 -6.06 -4.13 3.19
N VAL A 32 -6.76 -3.79 4.28
CA VAL A 32 -6.50 -2.55 5.05
C VAL A 32 -5.06 -2.52 5.59
N GLU A 33 -4.53 -3.65 6.05
CA GLU A 33 -3.15 -3.75 6.56
C GLU A 33 -2.09 -3.54 5.46
N TYR A 34 -2.31 -4.12 4.27
CA TYR A 34 -1.42 -3.89 3.13
C TYR A 34 -1.46 -2.45 2.65
N GLU A 35 -2.65 -1.87 2.49
CA GLU A 35 -2.80 -0.46 2.09
C GLU A 35 -2.16 0.50 3.11
N ALA A 36 -2.34 0.24 4.41
CA ALA A 36 -1.68 0.99 5.47
C ALA A 36 -0.15 0.87 5.40
N CYS A 37 0.38 -0.30 5.03
CA CYS A 37 1.82 -0.51 4.85
C CYS A 37 2.36 0.30 3.65
N ILE A 38 1.69 0.26 2.49
CA ILE A 38 2.08 1.05 1.31
C ILE A 38 2.06 2.54 1.63
N MET A 39 0.98 3.02 2.25
CA MET A 39 0.88 4.42 2.69
C MET A 39 2.00 4.79 3.68
N GLY A 40 2.32 3.91 4.62
CA GLY A 40 3.43 4.09 5.55
C GLY A 40 4.78 4.24 4.84
N ILE A 41 5.01 3.44 3.78
CA ILE A 41 6.20 3.57 2.92
C ILE A 41 6.21 4.91 2.19
N CYS A 42 5.09 5.33 1.59
CA CYS A 42 4.99 6.62 0.90
C CYS A 42 5.28 7.80 1.83
N VAL A 43 4.73 7.80 3.04
CA VAL A 43 4.99 8.84 4.04
C VAL A 43 6.45 8.78 4.49
N ALA A 44 7.01 7.59 4.72
CA ALA A 44 8.42 7.43 5.08
C ALA A 44 9.35 8.01 4.00
N ILE A 45 9.11 7.72 2.72
CA ILE A 45 9.87 8.25 1.59
C ILE A 45 9.77 9.79 1.55
N LYS A 46 8.55 10.34 1.64
CA LYS A 46 8.31 11.79 1.64
C LYS A 46 9.08 12.50 2.75
N HIS A 47 9.18 11.87 3.92
CA HIS A 47 9.90 12.39 5.08
C HIS A 47 11.37 11.94 5.15
N LYS A 48 11.89 11.26 4.11
CA LYS A 48 13.26 10.74 4.03
C LYS A 48 13.64 9.82 5.21
N ILE A 49 12.65 9.11 5.75
CA ILE A 49 12.83 8.10 6.78
C ILE A 49 13.48 6.87 6.13
N LYS A 50 14.66 6.48 6.63
CA LYS A 50 15.47 5.40 6.04
C LYS A 50 15.15 4.00 6.56
N VAL A 51 14.40 3.90 7.66
CA VAL A 51 14.09 2.62 8.31
C VAL A 51 12.62 2.63 8.70
N LEU A 52 11.86 1.70 8.14
CA LEU A 52 10.45 1.45 8.47
C LEU A 52 10.35 0.01 8.96
N GLU A 53 10.04 -0.24 10.23
CA GLU A 53 9.89 -1.59 10.79
C GLU A 53 8.43 -2.01 10.94
N THR A 54 8.14 -3.28 10.64
CA THR A 54 6.85 -3.92 10.92
C THR A 54 7.08 -5.23 11.65
N ARG A 55 6.17 -5.57 12.57
CA ARG A 55 6.26 -6.78 13.41
C ARG A 55 5.53 -7.97 12.79
N ASP A 56 4.65 -7.74 11.82
CA ASP A 56 3.92 -8.82 11.16
C ASP A 56 4.82 -9.49 10.10
N PRO A 57 5.11 -10.80 10.22
CA PRO A 57 5.96 -11.52 9.27
C PRO A 57 5.51 -11.41 7.80
N LYS A 58 4.20 -11.36 7.54
CA LYS A 58 3.66 -11.21 6.17
C LYS A 58 3.95 -9.83 5.62
N LEU A 59 3.83 -8.81 6.48
CA LEU A 59 4.14 -7.43 6.09
C LEU A 59 5.65 -7.19 5.97
N ILE A 60 6.50 -7.95 6.66
CA ILE A 60 7.96 -7.88 6.49
C ILE A 60 8.35 -8.26 5.05
N GLU A 61 7.87 -9.41 4.56
CA GLU A 61 8.13 -9.86 3.19
C GLU A 61 7.52 -8.89 2.16
N TYR A 62 6.28 -8.45 2.39
CA TYR A 62 5.62 -7.50 1.52
C TYR A 62 6.39 -6.16 1.43
N ARG A 63 6.77 -5.59 2.58
CA ARG A 63 7.60 -4.37 2.65
C ARG A 63 8.92 -4.55 1.92
N ARG A 64 9.60 -5.70 2.10
CA ARG A 64 10.88 -5.99 1.43
C ARG A 64 10.71 -5.95 -0.09
N LEU A 65 9.71 -6.68 -0.61
CA LEU A 65 9.43 -6.71 -2.05
C LEU A 65 9.09 -5.33 -2.59
N VAL A 66 8.26 -4.58 -1.88
CA VAL A 66 7.90 -3.21 -2.27
C VAL A 66 9.15 -2.34 -2.35
N LEU A 67 10.00 -2.33 -1.31
CA LEU A 67 11.24 -1.54 -1.29
C LEU A 67 12.23 -1.94 -2.41
N GLU A 68 12.39 -3.23 -2.69
CA GLU A 68 13.21 -3.71 -3.81
C GLU A 68 12.69 -3.18 -5.14
N ILE A 69 11.38 -3.24 -5.38
CA ILE A 69 10.77 -2.67 -6.59
C ILE A 69 11.02 -1.16 -6.65
N PHE A 70 10.93 -0.44 -5.53
CA PHE A 70 11.18 1.00 -5.50
C PHE A 70 12.61 1.38 -5.89
N GLU A 71 13.62 0.59 -5.53
CA GLU A 71 15.01 0.85 -5.89
C GLU A 71 15.28 0.79 -7.40
N GLU A 72 14.41 0.13 -8.17
CA GLU A 72 14.50 0.03 -9.63
C GLU A 72 14.01 1.29 -10.37
N PHE A 73 13.34 2.22 -9.69
CA PHE A 73 12.79 3.43 -10.32
C PHE A 73 13.49 4.69 -9.83
N ASN A 74 13.78 5.61 -10.76
CA ASN A 74 14.34 6.93 -10.42
C ASN A 74 13.32 7.84 -9.73
N ASP A 75 12.03 7.68 -10.04
CA ASP A 75 10.92 8.41 -9.43
C ASP A 75 9.64 7.58 -9.53
N ILE A 76 8.79 7.63 -8.50
CA ILE A 76 7.50 6.93 -8.44
C ILE A 76 6.45 7.88 -7.88
N THR A 77 5.37 8.06 -8.63
CA THR A 77 4.20 8.83 -8.18
C THR A 77 3.03 7.90 -7.90
N PHE A 78 2.42 8.03 -6.72
CA PHE A 78 1.19 7.32 -6.36
C PHE A 78 -0.01 8.23 -6.61
N CYS A 79 -0.85 7.85 -7.56
CA CYS A 79 -2.14 8.49 -7.81
C CYS A 79 -3.24 7.58 -7.31
N TYR A 80 -4.00 8.06 -6.33
CA TYR A 80 -5.22 7.38 -5.92
C TYR A 80 -6.34 7.71 -6.91
N LEU A 81 -6.88 6.70 -7.58
CA LEU A 81 -7.97 6.82 -8.55
C LEU A 81 -9.27 6.28 -7.93
N LEU A 82 -10.39 6.97 -8.16
CA LEU A 82 -11.70 6.40 -7.84
C LEU A 82 -11.95 5.17 -8.70
N ARG A 83 -12.80 4.24 -8.22
CA ARG A 83 -13.10 3.00 -8.97
C ARG A 83 -13.63 3.29 -10.37
N ASP A 84 -14.48 4.30 -10.50
CA ASP A 84 -15.04 4.74 -11.79
C ASP A 84 -13.97 5.33 -12.71
N GLU A 85 -12.80 5.70 -12.19
CA GLU A 85 -11.64 6.17 -12.97
C GLU A 85 -10.63 5.04 -13.23
N ASN A 86 -10.74 3.91 -12.53
CA ASN A 86 -9.84 2.75 -12.64
C ASN A 86 -10.42 1.60 -13.50
N GLN A 87 -11.34 1.92 -14.42
CA GLN A 87 -12.09 0.93 -15.22
C GLN A 87 -11.18 -0.01 -16.03
N ILE A 88 -10.01 0.48 -16.47
CA ILE A 88 -9.05 -0.35 -17.22
C ILE A 88 -8.52 -1.48 -16.33
N ALA A 89 -8.14 -1.18 -15.08
CA ALA A 89 -7.65 -2.20 -14.17
C ALA A 89 -8.75 -3.20 -13.80
N ASP A 90 -9.98 -2.71 -13.56
CA ASP A 90 -11.14 -3.58 -13.28
C ASP A 90 -11.45 -4.52 -14.45
N ALA A 91 -11.37 -4.02 -15.69
CA ALA A 91 -11.55 -4.83 -16.90
C ALA A 91 -10.44 -5.88 -17.04
N LEU A 92 -9.18 -5.50 -16.81
CA LEU A 92 -8.05 -6.44 -16.85
C LEU A 92 -8.15 -7.52 -15.77
N ALA A 93 -8.52 -7.17 -14.55
CA ALA A 93 -8.74 -8.12 -13.45
C ALA A 93 -9.88 -9.11 -13.80
N THR A 94 -10.97 -8.60 -14.37
CA THR A 94 -12.09 -9.42 -14.85
C THR A 94 -11.62 -10.38 -15.94
N LEU A 95 -10.90 -9.91 -16.95
CA LEU A 95 -10.33 -10.75 -18.00
C LEU A 95 -9.40 -11.83 -17.43
N ALA A 96 -8.50 -11.47 -16.51
CA ALA A 96 -7.59 -12.42 -15.87
C ALA A 96 -8.34 -13.52 -15.11
N SER A 97 -9.47 -13.20 -14.46
CA SER A 97 -10.30 -14.19 -13.75
C SER A 97 -10.99 -15.20 -14.67
N ILE A 98 -11.22 -14.82 -15.94
CA ILE A 98 -11.87 -15.67 -16.94
C ILE A 98 -10.86 -16.63 -17.56
N ILE A 99 -9.57 -16.26 -17.58
CA ILE A 99 -8.50 -17.11 -18.10
C ILE A 99 -8.29 -18.28 -17.15
N LYS A 100 -8.84 -19.46 -17.49
CA LYS A 100 -8.44 -20.72 -16.88
C LYS A 100 -7.02 -21.05 -17.30
N VAL A 101 -6.07 -20.84 -16.40
CA VAL A 101 -4.73 -21.41 -16.54
C VAL A 101 -4.87 -22.91 -16.29
N ASN A 102 -4.88 -23.72 -17.35
CA ASN A 102 -4.74 -25.16 -17.21
C ASN A 102 -3.36 -25.44 -16.60
N LYS A 103 -3.37 -26.14 -15.46
CA LYS A 103 -2.18 -26.48 -14.68
C LYS A 103 -1.60 -27.82 -15.14
#